data_AF-A0A4R3DS55-F1
#
_entry.id   AF-A0A4R3DS55-F1
#
_cell.length_a   1.000
_cell.length_b   1.000
_cell.length_c   1.000
_cell.angle_alpha   90.00
_cell.angle_beta   90.00
_cell.angle_gamma   90.00
#
_symmetry.space_group_name_H-M   'P 1'
#
loop_
_entity.id
_entity.type
_entity.pdbx_description
1 polymer ?
#
loop_
_entity_poly.entity_id
_entity_poly.type
_entity_poly.pdbx_seq_one_letter_code
_entity_poly.pdbx_strand_id
1 'polypeptide(L)'
;MVQAMPAPARHCCSLTSSASDRKKTLTLSEPHSRVTKPPLDILLCAPRGFCAGVVRAIDAVEKALSLHGAPVYVRHEIVHNKYVVESLKRKGAVFVAELSEVPDTTRPVIFSAHGVPKSVPAEAEHRALFAIDATCPLVTKVHREAEVHHKRGRHILLVGHAGHPEVIGTMGQLPQGAITLIETLDDVATLVPPSGLPLAYVTQTTLSVDDTRGIVEALQARFPDLIAPHKEDICYATTNRQEAVKRVAPLVDGLLVVGSPNSSNSQRLREVAERAGCPHARLVLRTDEIDWSIFGDIRRLGLTAGASAPEVLVEEIIDAFAERYEVRVETVSTADESVFFPLPRELRSEPAPTAAE
;
A
#
# COMPACT_ATOMS: atom_id res chain seq x y z
N MET A 1 49.00 -47.10 23.06
CA MET A 1 49.96 -48.11 23.56
C MET A 1 49.11 -49.24 24.11
N VAL A 2 48.98 -50.44 23.53
CA VAL A 2 49.98 -51.46 23.14
C VAL A 2 49.27 -52.33 22.04
N GLN A 3 49.77 -52.45 20.79
CA GLN A 3 50.50 -53.61 20.20
C GLN A 3 49.92 -55.00 20.58
N ALA A 4 49.74 -56.02 19.72
CA ALA A 4 50.31 -56.37 18.43
C ALA A 4 49.44 -57.45 17.72
N MET A 5 49.66 -57.62 16.41
CA MET A 5 49.22 -58.77 15.59
C MET A 5 50.01 -60.05 15.92
N PRO A 6 49.65 -61.26 15.41
CA PRO A 6 50.01 -61.65 14.02
C PRO A 6 49.00 -62.57 13.28
N ALA A 7 49.08 -62.57 11.94
CA ALA A 7 48.62 -63.64 11.04
C ALA A 7 49.74 -64.68 10.83
N PRO A 8 49.49 -65.93 10.38
CA PRO A 8 49.30 -66.28 8.95
C PRO A 8 48.28 -67.46 8.78
N ALA A 9 47.94 -68.09 7.64
CA ALA A 9 48.63 -68.37 6.39
C ALA A 9 47.63 -68.71 5.26
N ARG A 10 48.17 -68.66 4.04
CA ARG A 10 47.58 -68.86 2.71
C ARG A 10 47.17 -70.32 2.45
N HIS A 11 46.17 -70.55 1.59
CA HIS A 11 46.22 -71.58 0.54
C HIS A 11 45.51 -71.08 -0.73
N CYS A 12 46.15 -71.36 -1.87
CA CYS A 12 45.84 -70.92 -3.22
C CYS A 12 45.38 -72.14 -4.02
N CYS A 13 44.32 -72.04 -4.84
CA CYS A 13 44.21 -72.82 -6.08
C CYS A 13 43.10 -72.29 -7.03
N SER A 14 43.55 -71.74 -8.16
CA SER A 14 43.05 -71.81 -9.56
C SER A 14 41.55 -72.08 -9.86
N LEU A 15 40.85 -71.14 -10.51
CA LEU A 15 40.56 -71.01 -11.96
C LEU A 15 39.47 -71.96 -12.53
N THR A 16 38.32 -71.41 -12.98
CA THR A 16 37.93 -71.31 -14.41
C THR A 16 36.45 -70.85 -14.61
N SER A 17 36.32 -69.83 -15.47
CA SER A 17 35.29 -69.56 -16.51
C SER A 17 33.81 -69.98 -16.33
N SER A 18 32.89 -69.02 -16.34
CA SER A 18 32.25 -68.55 -17.59
C SER A 18 31.16 -67.52 -17.30
N ALA A 19 31.32 -66.33 -17.88
CA ALA A 19 30.28 -65.31 -17.94
C ALA A 19 29.40 -65.57 -19.16
N SER A 20 28.08 -65.53 -18.98
CA SER A 20 27.12 -65.47 -20.08
C SER A 20 26.08 -64.40 -19.79
N ASP A 21 26.03 -63.47 -20.74
CA ASP A 21 25.22 -62.27 -20.84
C ASP A 21 23.74 -62.50 -20.56
N ARG A 22 23.17 -61.70 -19.66
CA ARG A 22 21.78 -61.25 -19.77
C ARG A 22 21.76 -59.74 -19.82
N LYS A 23 21.75 -59.22 -21.06
CA LYS A 23 21.39 -57.82 -21.37
C LYS A 23 20.04 -57.52 -20.73
N LYS A 24 20.05 -56.79 -19.61
CA LYS A 24 18.88 -56.06 -19.13
C LYS A 24 18.66 -54.91 -20.12
N THR A 25 17.63 -55.03 -20.93
CA THR A 25 17.05 -53.92 -21.69
C THR A 25 16.62 -52.85 -20.68
N LEU A 26 17.47 -51.86 -20.46
CA LEU A 26 17.09 -50.60 -19.83
C LEU A 26 16.15 -49.90 -20.82
N THR A 27 14.85 -49.99 -20.55
CA THR A 27 13.86 -49.11 -21.16
C THR A 27 14.26 -47.67 -20.83
N LEU A 28 14.74 -46.96 -21.84
CA LEU A 28 14.89 -45.51 -21.80
C LEU A 28 13.50 -44.93 -21.52
N SER A 29 13.33 -44.43 -20.29
CA SER A 29 12.20 -43.59 -19.93
C SER A 29 12.12 -42.42 -20.91
N GLU A 30 10.95 -42.25 -21.52
CA GLU A 30 10.64 -41.14 -22.43
C GLU A 30 11.07 -39.81 -21.78
N PRO A 31 11.72 -38.89 -22.53
CA PRO A 31 11.95 -37.55 -22.02
C PRO A 31 10.58 -36.95 -21.74
N HIS A 32 10.33 -36.57 -20.48
CA HIS A 32 9.16 -35.77 -20.13
C HIS A 32 9.10 -34.62 -21.14
N SER A 33 8.04 -34.58 -21.95
CA SER A 33 7.81 -33.49 -22.89
C SER A 33 7.89 -32.20 -22.07
N ARG A 34 8.94 -31.41 -22.26
CA ARG A 34 9.00 -30.06 -21.70
C ARG A 34 7.82 -29.33 -22.31
N VAL A 35 6.75 -29.17 -21.55
CA VAL A 35 5.63 -28.31 -21.93
C VAL A 35 6.24 -26.92 -22.06
N THR A 36 6.43 -26.47 -23.30
CA THR A 36 6.93 -25.13 -23.59
C THR A 36 5.85 -24.15 -23.20
N LYS A 37 6.07 -23.43 -22.09
CA LYS A 37 5.14 -22.40 -21.63
C LYS A 37 5.11 -21.28 -22.68
N PRO A 38 3.93 -20.70 -23.00
CA PRO A 38 3.85 -19.54 -23.87
C PRO A 38 4.58 -18.33 -23.24
N PRO A 39 5.18 -17.44 -24.04
CA PRO A 39 5.85 -16.25 -23.52
C PRO A 39 4.85 -15.21 -23.00
N LEU A 40 5.22 -14.51 -21.93
CA LEU A 40 4.47 -13.37 -21.38
C LEU A 40 5.44 -12.26 -20.96
N ASP A 41 5.24 -11.05 -21.48
CA ASP A 41 5.94 -9.86 -20.98
C ASP A 41 5.13 -9.22 -19.85
N ILE A 42 5.73 -9.05 -18.67
CA ILE A 42 5.16 -8.28 -17.56
C ILE A 42 5.83 -6.90 -17.53
N LEU A 43 5.04 -5.86 -17.80
CA LEU A 43 5.44 -4.46 -17.63
C LEU A 43 5.10 -4.03 -16.20
N LEU A 44 6.14 -3.98 -15.37
CA LEU A 44 6.02 -3.71 -13.94
C LEU A 44 6.19 -2.21 -13.69
N CYS A 45 5.12 -1.56 -13.21
CA CYS A 45 5.14 -0.12 -12.92
C CYS A 45 6.16 0.22 -11.82
N ALA A 46 6.88 1.33 -11.99
CA ALA A 46 7.69 1.94 -10.93
C ALA A 46 7.50 3.47 -10.92
N PRO A 47 7.17 4.08 -9.76
CA PRO A 47 7.00 3.45 -8.45
C PRO A 47 5.68 2.67 -8.31
N ARG A 48 5.65 1.73 -7.36
CA ARG A 48 4.49 0.92 -6.96
C ARG A 48 4.60 0.54 -5.48
N GLY A 49 3.53 0.00 -4.91
CA GLY A 49 3.56 -0.56 -3.55
C GLY A 49 3.75 0.52 -2.48
N PHE A 50 4.35 0.18 -1.35
CA PHE A 50 4.47 1.06 -0.17
C PHE A 50 5.03 2.46 -0.46
N CYS A 51 4.36 3.48 0.10
CA CYS A 51 4.88 4.84 0.18
C CYS A 51 5.45 5.15 1.57
N ALA A 52 6.20 6.24 1.71
CA ALA A 52 6.83 6.63 2.97
C ALA A 52 5.84 6.76 4.15
N GLY A 53 4.60 7.20 3.90
CA GLY A 53 3.57 7.32 4.92
C GLY A 53 3.09 5.96 5.45
N VAL A 54 2.91 5.00 4.55
CA VAL A 54 2.51 3.62 4.87
C VAL A 54 3.61 2.89 5.63
N VAL A 55 4.86 2.99 5.16
CA VAL A 55 6.02 2.41 5.87
C VAL A 55 6.09 2.93 7.30
N ARG A 56 6.07 4.27 7.48
CA ARG A 56 6.07 4.88 8.81
C ARG A 56 4.95 4.36 9.72
N ALA A 57 3.74 4.18 9.19
CA ALA A 57 2.59 3.75 9.97
C ALA A 57 2.68 2.28 10.39
N ILE A 58 3.11 1.40 9.50
CA ILE A 58 3.37 -0.01 9.81
C ILE A 58 4.49 -0.11 10.84
N ASP A 59 5.61 0.57 10.62
CA ASP A 59 6.76 0.57 11.53
C ASP A 59 6.38 1.11 12.92
N ALA A 60 5.46 2.07 13.00
CA ALA A 60 4.97 2.56 14.29
C ALA A 60 4.26 1.46 15.09
N VAL A 61 3.41 0.65 14.45
CA VAL A 61 2.74 -0.48 15.12
C VAL A 61 3.75 -1.55 15.52
N GLU A 62 4.67 -1.91 14.62
CA GLU A 62 5.69 -2.92 14.92
C GLU A 62 6.64 -2.49 16.04
N LYS A 63 7.06 -1.22 16.03
CA LYS A 63 7.91 -0.66 17.07
C LYS A 63 7.19 -0.60 18.41
N ALA A 64 5.90 -0.20 18.43
CA ALA A 64 5.11 -0.21 19.65
C ALA A 64 4.96 -1.62 20.22
N LEU A 65 4.69 -2.63 19.38
CA LEU A 65 4.64 -4.04 19.79
C LEU A 65 5.99 -4.52 20.34
N SER A 66 7.10 -4.11 19.70
CA SER A 66 8.45 -4.44 20.18
C SER A 66 8.78 -3.81 21.53
N LEU A 67 8.34 -2.58 21.79
CA LEU A 67 8.66 -1.85 23.03
C LEU A 67 7.73 -2.23 24.19
N HIS A 68 6.44 -2.43 23.91
CA HIS A 68 5.41 -2.59 24.94
C HIS A 68 4.83 -4.00 25.01
N GLY A 69 5.14 -4.89 24.06
CA GLY A 69 4.50 -6.21 23.93
C GLY A 69 3.07 -6.13 23.36
N ALA A 70 2.32 -7.22 23.42
CA ALA A 70 0.89 -7.25 23.06
C ALA A 70 -0.01 -7.03 24.30
N PRO A 71 -1.21 -6.43 24.15
CA PRO A 71 -1.76 -5.88 22.91
C PRO A 71 -1.24 -4.45 22.64
N VAL A 72 -1.22 -4.06 21.36
CA VAL A 72 -1.19 -2.65 20.94
C VAL A 72 -2.48 -2.37 20.20
N TYR A 73 -3.23 -1.37 20.64
CA TYR A 73 -4.50 -1.02 20.00
C TYR A 73 -4.25 -0.09 18.82
N VAL A 74 -5.03 -0.24 17.75
CA VAL A 74 -4.99 0.63 16.58
C VAL A 74 -6.42 1.07 16.27
N ARG A 75 -6.66 2.38 16.22
CA ARG A 75 -7.97 2.93 15.85
C ARG A 75 -8.12 2.89 14.33
N HIS A 76 -9.10 2.12 13.85
CA HIS A 76 -9.28 1.70 12.46
C HIS A 76 -8.08 0.91 11.90
N GLU A 77 -8.20 0.39 10.68
CA GLU A 77 -7.06 -0.20 9.97
C GLU A 77 -5.90 0.80 9.86
N ILE A 78 -4.67 0.36 10.18
CA ILE A 78 -3.48 1.23 10.14
C ILE A 78 -3.27 1.81 8.73
N VAL A 79 -3.54 0.99 7.72
CA VAL A 79 -3.60 1.27 6.29
C VAL A 79 -4.66 0.35 5.67
N HIS A 80 -5.31 0.77 4.57
CA HIS A 80 -6.29 -0.06 3.87
C HIS A 80 -5.63 -1.19 3.06
N ASN A 81 -5.17 -2.24 3.76
CA ASN A 81 -4.68 -3.47 3.17
C ASN A 81 -4.89 -4.68 4.10
N LYS A 82 -5.72 -5.63 3.66
CA LYS A 82 -6.09 -6.82 4.46
C LYS A 82 -4.88 -7.65 4.87
N TYR A 83 -3.90 -7.86 3.98
CA TYR A 83 -2.70 -8.65 4.31
C TYR A 83 -1.88 -8.00 5.42
N VAL A 84 -1.69 -6.67 5.36
CA VAL A 84 -0.97 -5.91 6.39
C VAL A 84 -1.71 -5.98 7.74
N VAL A 85 -3.03 -5.73 7.73
CA VAL A 85 -3.86 -5.79 8.94
C VAL A 85 -3.79 -7.17 9.60
N GLU A 86 -3.97 -8.24 8.84
CA GLU A 86 -3.90 -9.61 9.37
C GLU A 86 -2.49 -9.99 9.84
N SER A 87 -1.44 -9.48 9.18
CA SER A 87 -0.06 -9.66 9.64
C SER A 87 0.18 -9.02 11.00
N LEU A 88 -0.28 -7.79 11.20
CA LEU A 88 -0.15 -7.08 12.48
C LEU A 88 -1.01 -7.71 13.58
N LYS A 89 -2.22 -8.20 13.27
CA LYS A 89 -3.04 -8.96 14.22
C LYS A 89 -2.31 -10.18 14.76
N ARG A 90 -1.67 -10.95 13.87
CA ARG A 90 -0.85 -12.12 14.28
C ARG A 90 0.33 -11.74 15.18
N LYS A 91 0.84 -10.51 15.09
CA LYS A 91 1.90 -9.97 15.96
C LYS A 91 1.38 -9.40 17.29
N GLY A 92 0.05 -9.31 17.47
CA GLY A 92 -0.57 -8.84 18.71
C GLY A 92 -1.20 -7.44 18.64
N ALA A 93 -1.35 -6.86 17.44
CA ALA A 93 -2.14 -5.64 17.27
C ALA A 93 -3.65 -5.94 17.36
N VAL A 94 -4.41 -5.05 18.00
CA VAL A 94 -5.87 -5.14 18.12
C VAL A 94 -6.50 -3.91 17.47
N PHE A 95 -7.24 -4.12 16.38
CA PHE A 95 -7.89 -3.04 15.65
C PHE A 95 -9.28 -2.79 16.22
N VAL A 96 -9.57 -1.54 16.61
CA VAL A 96 -10.86 -1.10 17.19
C VAL A 96 -11.49 -0.03 16.30
N ALA A 97 -12.83 0.08 16.31
CA ALA A 97 -13.49 1.15 15.58
C ALA A 97 -13.41 2.46 16.37
N GLU A 98 -13.84 2.42 17.63
CA GLU A 98 -13.79 3.55 18.54
C GLU A 98 -12.85 3.35 19.72
N LEU A 99 -12.36 4.45 20.28
CA LEU A 99 -11.48 4.38 21.43
C LEU A 99 -12.17 3.69 22.60
N SER A 100 -13.47 3.90 22.82
CA SER A 100 -14.25 3.27 23.90
C SER A 100 -14.15 1.74 23.95
N GLU A 101 -13.78 1.09 22.84
CA GLU A 101 -13.57 -0.36 22.77
C GLU A 101 -12.22 -0.80 23.36
N VAL A 102 -11.31 0.12 23.66
CA VAL A 102 -10.01 -0.16 24.31
C VAL A 102 -10.26 -0.46 25.80
N PRO A 103 -10.10 -1.72 26.25
CA PRO A 103 -10.38 -2.12 27.63
C PRO A 103 -9.24 -1.80 28.60
N ASP A 104 -7.99 -1.84 28.12
CA ASP A 104 -6.79 -1.61 28.91
C ASP A 104 -6.13 -0.30 28.51
N THR A 105 -6.36 0.73 29.32
CA THR A 105 -5.86 2.09 29.08
C THR A 105 -4.36 2.23 29.33
N THR A 106 -3.70 1.23 29.93
CA THR A 106 -2.25 1.23 30.15
C THR A 106 -1.46 0.85 28.90
N ARG A 107 -2.15 0.37 27.86
CA ARG A 107 -1.54 -0.09 26.60
C ARG A 107 -1.53 1.02 25.57
N PRO A 108 -0.56 1.03 24.63
CA PRO A 108 -0.52 2.02 23.57
C PRO A 108 -1.74 1.93 22.64
N VAL A 109 -2.22 3.09 22.19
CA VAL A 109 -3.23 3.22 21.14
C VAL A 109 -2.66 4.02 19.98
N ILE A 110 -2.75 3.50 18.76
CA ILE A 110 -2.19 4.11 17.56
C ILE A 110 -3.30 4.65 16.66
N PHE A 111 -3.19 5.90 16.23
CA PHE A 111 -4.07 6.47 15.21
C PHE A 111 -3.58 6.13 13.81
N SER A 112 -4.49 5.74 12.90
CA SER A 112 -4.13 5.28 11.55
C SER A 112 -3.41 6.34 10.69
N ALA A 113 -2.78 5.90 9.59
CA ALA A 113 -2.10 6.80 8.65
C ALA A 113 -3.00 7.87 8.02
N HIS A 114 -4.32 7.63 8.00
CA HIS A 114 -5.33 8.48 7.36
C HIS A 114 -5.67 9.74 8.16
N GLY A 115 -5.21 9.88 9.40
CA GLY A 115 -5.60 10.99 10.26
C GLY A 115 -6.91 10.74 11.01
N VAL A 116 -7.13 11.54 12.05
CA VAL A 116 -8.30 11.47 12.93
C VAL A 116 -8.85 12.88 13.21
N PRO A 117 -10.16 13.03 13.46
CA PRO A 117 -10.75 14.31 13.84
C PRO A 117 -10.24 14.73 15.23
N LYS A 118 -10.33 16.04 15.57
CA LYS A 118 -9.85 16.57 16.86
C LYS A 118 -10.50 15.96 18.10
N SER A 119 -11.71 15.42 17.94
CA SER A 119 -12.42 14.71 19.00
C SER A 119 -11.67 13.46 19.47
N VAL A 120 -10.92 12.78 18.59
CA VAL A 120 -10.24 11.51 18.91
C VAL A 120 -9.02 11.72 19.83
N PRO A 121 -8.05 12.62 19.53
CA PRO A 121 -7.00 12.95 20.48
C PRO A 121 -7.55 13.50 21.81
N ALA A 122 -8.60 14.34 21.76
CA ALA A 122 -9.22 14.86 22.98
C ALA A 122 -9.85 13.76 23.85
N GLU A 123 -10.50 12.76 23.23
CA GLU A 123 -11.00 11.59 23.96
C GLU A 123 -9.85 10.75 24.55
N ALA A 124 -8.78 10.55 23.79
CA ALA A 124 -7.61 9.82 24.26
C ALA A 124 -6.98 10.49 25.50
N GLU A 125 -6.84 11.81 25.48
CA GLU A 125 -6.39 12.60 26.64
C GLU A 125 -7.36 12.47 27.82
N HIS A 126 -8.67 12.64 27.58
CA HIS A 126 -9.70 12.53 28.62
C HIS A 126 -9.70 11.14 29.29
N ARG A 127 -9.37 10.09 28.54
CA ARG A 127 -9.27 8.71 29.03
C ARG A 127 -7.87 8.31 29.50
N ALA A 128 -6.92 9.24 29.52
CA ALA A 128 -5.52 9.01 29.88
C ALA A 128 -4.87 7.85 29.10
N LEU A 129 -5.19 7.72 27.82
CA LEU A 129 -4.59 6.72 26.92
C LEU A 129 -3.19 7.17 26.49
N PHE A 130 -2.24 6.23 26.42
CA PHE A 130 -0.97 6.47 25.73
C PHE A 130 -1.17 6.42 24.21
N ALA A 131 -1.53 7.56 23.63
CA ALA A 131 -1.80 7.70 22.20
C ALA A 131 -0.53 7.97 21.39
N ILE A 132 -0.39 7.30 20.25
CA ILE A 132 0.71 7.47 19.28
C ILE A 132 0.10 7.84 17.93
N ASP A 133 0.47 8.99 17.39
CA ASP A 133 -0.07 9.47 16.11
C ASP A 133 0.76 8.99 14.91
N ALA A 134 0.26 7.95 14.23
CA ALA A 134 0.85 7.44 13.00
C ALA A 134 0.30 8.10 11.73
N THR A 135 -0.48 9.19 11.83
CA THR A 135 -0.97 9.98 10.68
C THR A 135 0.19 10.33 9.74
N CYS A 136 -0.02 10.14 8.44
CA CYS A 136 0.97 10.51 7.44
C CYS A 136 1.27 12.01 7.51
N PRO A 137 2.54 12.44 7.52
CA PRO A 137 2.88 13.87 7.55
C PRO A 137 2.26 14.71 6.41
N LEU A 138 1.96 14.10 5.26
CA LEU A 138 1.28 14.77 4.15
C LEU A 138 -0.22 14.95 4.41
N VAL A 139 -0.87 14.06 5.15
CA VAL A 139 -2.24 14.26 5.66
C VAL A 139 -2.24 15.33 6.75
N THR A 140 -1.28 15.31 7.68
CA THR A 140 -1.12 16.37 8.68
C THR A 140 -0.92 17.74 8.03
N LYS A 141 -0.26 17.82 6.87
CA LYS A 141 -0.14 19.06 6.08
C LYS A 141 -1.52 19.57 5.64
N VAL A 142 -2.38 18.71 5.09
CA VAL A 142 -3.77 19.06 4.73
C VAL A 142 -4.58 19.54 5.94
N HIS A 143 -4.48 18.83 7.07
CA HIS A 143 -5.14 19.23 8.32
C HIS A 143 -4.73 20.65 8.75
N ARG A 144 -3.42 20.94 8.76
CA ARG A 144 -2.89 22.26 9.13
C ARG A 144 -3.28 23.35 8.14
N GLU A 145 -3.31 23.03 6.86
CA GLU A 145 -3.73 23.95 5.82
C GLU A 145 -5.20 24.35 6.01
N ALA A 146 -6.09 23.39 6.20
CA ALA A 146 -7.50 23.65 6.51
C ALA A 146 -7.66 24.55 7.76
N GLU A 147 -6.92 24.29 8.84
CA GLU A 147 -6.90 25.14 10.03
C GLU A 147 -6.42 26.57 9.75
N VAL A 148 -5.36 26.72 8.96
CA VAL A 148 -4.80 28.04 8.61
C VAL A 148 -5.79 28.83 7.77
N HIS A 149 -6.46 28.19 6.80
CA HIS A 149 -7.51 28.84 6.01
C HIS A 149 -8.68 29.27 6.90
N HIS A 150 -9.13 28.41 7.81
CA HIS A 150 -10.22 28.74 8.73
C HIS A 150 -9.85 29.91 9.66
N LYS A 151 -8.64 29.90 10.24
CA LYS A 151 -8.13 31.01 11.07
C LYS A 151 -8.05 32.35 10.32
N ARG A 152 -7.96 32.31 8.99
CA ARG A 152 -7.98 33.48 8.10
C ARG A 152 -9.39 33.89 7.68
N GLY A 153 -10.43 33.34 8.32
CA GLY A 153 -11.83 33.68 8.05
C GLY A 153 -12.37 33.11 6.75
N ARG A 154 -11.77 32.03 6.23
CA ARG A 154 -12.17 31.42 4.96
C ARG A 154 -13.09 30.23 5.22
N HIS A 155 -14.01 29.99 4.29
CA HIS A 155 -14.74 28.72 4.19
C HIS A 155 -13.95 27.74 3.31
N ILE A 156 -13.85 26.48 3.73
CA ILE A 156 -13.02 25.50 3.04
C ILE A 156 -13.92 24.59 2.18
N LEU A 157 -13.50 24.35 0.94
CA LEU A 157 -14.06 23.33 0.05
C LEU A 157 -13.09 22.15 0.02
N LEU A 158 -13.47 21.02 0.61
CA LEU A 158 -12.68 19.79 0.59
C LEU A 158 -13.10 18.96 -0.62
N VAL A 159 -12.19 18.74 -1.57
CA VAL A 159 -12.41 17.75 -2.62
C VAL A 159 -12.00 16.37 -2.06
N GLY A 160 -12.90 15.41 -2.04
CA GLY A 160 -12.65 14.11 -1.41
C GLY A 160 -13.80 13.13 -1.58
N HIS A 161 -13.68 11.94 -1.00
CA HIS A 161 -14.76 10.94 -1.00
C HIS A 161 -15.46 10.87 0.37
N ALA A 162 -16.80 10.95 0.37
CA ALA A 162 -17.59 10.83 1.59
C ALA A 162 -17.34 9.48 2.28
N GLY A 163 -17.32 9.50 3.60
CA GLY A 163 -17.07 8.31 4.41
C GLY A 163 -15.62 7.83 4.45
N HIS A 164 -14.70 8.39 3.64
CA HIS A 164 -13.29 8.02 3.73
C HIS A 164 -12.67 8.53 5.05
N PRO A 165 -11.89 7.72 5.80
CA PRO A 165 -11.31 8.13 7.08
C PRO A 165 -10.51 9.42 7.03
N GLU A 166 -9.75 9.65 5.94
CA GLU A 166 -8.99 10.88 5.72
C GLU A 166 -9.87 12.12 5.56
N VAL A 167 -11.02 11.98 4.89
CA VAL A 167 -11.99 13.07 4.72
C VAL A 167 -12.65 13.38 6.07
N ILE A 168 -13.07 12.36 6.81
CA ILE A 168 -13.61 12.51 8.17
C ILE A 168 -12.58 13.21 9.09
N GLY A 169 -11.33 12.76 9.03
CA GLY A 169 -10.22 13.34 9.78
C GLY A 169 -10.00 14.82 9.44
N THR A 170 -9.96 15.16 8.15
CA THR A 170 -9.75 16.54 7.68
C THR A 170 -10.92 17.45 8.04
N MET A 171 -12.16 17.00 7.81
CA MET A 171 -13.35 17.78 8.17
C MET A 171 -13.43 18.03 9.68
N GLY A 172 -13.11 17.02 10.48
CA GLY A 172 -13.11 17.13 11.95
C GLY A 172 -11.94 17.89 12.55
N GLN A 173 -11.09 18.54 11.74
CA GLN A 173 -10.14 19.54 12.23
C GLN A 173 -10.81 20.89 12.53
N LEU A 174 -11.98 21.14 11.94
CA LEU A 174 -12.65 22.43 11.97
C LEU A 174 -14.03 22.34 12.65
N PRO A 175 -14.57 23.47 13.13
CA PRO A 175 -15.95 23.53 13.60
C PRO A 175 -16.95 23.11 12.50
N GLN A 176 -18.10 22.58 12.92
CA GLN A 176 -19.17 22.22 12.00
C GLN A 176 -19.58 23.43 11.14
N GLY A 177 -19.67 23.21 9.83
CA GLY A 177 -20.04 24.26 8.86
C GLY A 177 -18.88 25.11 8.35
N ALA A 178 -17.65 24.94 8.85
CA ALA A 178 -16.47 25.66 8.33
C ALA A 178 -15.88 25.04 7.05
N ILE A 179 -16.30 23.81 6.71
CA ILE A 179 -15.80 23.03 5.58
C ILE A 179 -16.94 22.29 4.89
N THR A 180 -16.96 22.31 3.56
CA THR A 180 -17.94 21.61 2.71
C THR A 180 -17.21 20.58 1.86
N LEU A 181 -17.72 19.36 1.84
CA LEU A 181 -17.21 18.28 0.99
C LEU A 181 -17.75 18.41 -0.44
N ILE A 182 -16.88 18.15 -1.42
CA ILE A 182 -17.16 18.12 -2.85
C ILE A 182 -16.58 16.80 -3.40
N GLU A 183 -17.40 15.98 -4.06
CA GLU A 183 -16.95 14.71 -4.63
C GLU A 183 -16.94 14.76 -6.17
N THR A 184 -17.83 15.55 -6.76
CA THR A 184 -18.14 15.52 -8.19
C THR A 184 -18.29 16.92 -8.80
N LEU A 185 -18.32 16.98 -10.14
CA LEU A 185 -18.66 18.21 -10.87
C LEU A 185 -20.11 18.67 -10.62
N ASP A 186 -21.03 17.75 -10.33
CA ASP A 186 -22.43 18.08 -10.03
C ASP A 186 -22.55 18.76 -8.65
N ASP A 187 -21.72 18.36 -7.69
CA ASP A 187 -21.59 19.07 -6.41
C ASP A 187 -21.10 20.50 -6.65
N VAL A 188 -20.12 20.68 -7.54
CA VAL A 188 -19.63 22.01 -7.92
C VAL A 188 -20.72 22.84 -8.59
N ALA A 189 -21.61 22.25 -9.39
CA ALA A 189 -22.70 22.97 -10.04
C ALA A 189 -23.77 23.45 -9.04
N THR A 190 -24.03 22.67 -7.98
CA THR A 190 -25.10 22.94 -7.01
C THR A 190 -24.60 23.61 -5.71
N LEU A 191 -23.29 23.69 -5.49
CA LEU A 191 -22.68 24.25 -4.27
C LEU A 191 -23.17 25.66 -3.93
N VAL A 192 -23.60 25.89 -2.69
CA VAL A 192 -23.90 27.22 -2.16
C VAL A 192 -23.07 27.42 -0.89
N PRO A 193 -21.88 28.04 -0.97
CA PRO A 193 -21.05 28.26 0.20
C PRO A 193 -21.65 29.40 1.07
N PRO A 194 -21.25 29.49 2.35
CA PRO A 194 -21.70 30.58 3.22
C PRO A 194 -21.41 31.97 2.61
N SER A 195 -22.41 32.85 2.67
CA SER A 195 -22.32 34.19 2.07
C SER A 195 -21.29 35.07 2.78
N GLY A 196 -20.51 35.82 2.01
CA GLY A 196 -19.60 36.84 2.54
C GLY A 196 -18.27 36.31 3.09
N LEU A 197 -17.99 35.00 2.96
CA LEU A 197 -16.71 34.42 3.33
C LEU A 197 -15.84 34.16 2.08
N PRO A 198 -14.55 34.53 2.10
CA PRO A 198 -13.62 34.08 1.07
C PRO A 198 -13.50 32.55 1.08
N LEU A 199 -13.27 31.96 -0.08
CA LEU A 199 -13.19 30.50 -0.22
C LEU A 199 -11.73 30.05 -0.36
N ALA A 200 -11.45 28.87 0.15
CA ALA A 200 -10.25 28.12 -0.16
C ALA A 200 -10.60 26.66 -0.41
N TYR A 201 -9.73 25.92 -1.10
CA TYR A 201 -9.90 24.48 -1.23
C TYR A 201 -8.70 23.72 -0.70
N VAL A 202 -8.97 22.49 -0.29
CA VAL A 202 -7.98 21.46 0.00
C VAL A 202 -8.46 20.15 -0.65
N THR A 203 -7.58 19.18 -0.84
CA THR A 203 -7.97 17.88 -1.40
C THR A 203 -7.55 16.70 -0.53
N GLN A 204 -8.27 15.59 -0.64
CA GLN A 204 -7.81 14.30 -0.18
C GLN A 204 -6.53 13.90 -0.96
N THR A 205 -5.57 13.27 -0.29
CA THR A 205 -4.22 12.98 -0.79
C THR A 205 -4.17 11.84 -1.82
N THR A 206 -5.24 11.07 -1.94
CA THR A 206 -5.32 9.80 -2.69
C THR A 206 -6.27 9.83 -3.89
N LEU A 207 -6.68 11.01 -4.33
CA LEU A 207 -7.60 11.18 -5.46
C LEU A 207 -6.95 10.94 -6.83
N SER A 208 -7.78 10.77 -7.87
CA SER A 208 -7.32 10.82 -9.25
C SER A 208 -6.85 12.23 -9.58
N VAL A 209 -5.63 12.38 -10.09
CA VAL A 209 -5.05 13.68 -10.44
C VAL A 209 -5.90 14.37 -11.50
N ASP A 210 -6.33 13.63 -12.53
CA ASP A 210 -7.08 14.19 -13.65
C ASP A 210 -8.52 14.56 -13.26
N ASP A 211 -9.22 13.69 -12.52
CA ASP A 211 -10.60 13.99 -12.06
C ASP A 211 -10.60 15.20 -11.12
N THR A 212 -9.62 15.26 -10.20
CA THR A 212 -9.48 16.38 -9.25
C THR A 212 -9.17 17.68 -9.98
N ARG A 213 -8.31 17.65 -11.02
CA ARG A 213 -8.03 18.83 -11.86
C ARG A 213 -9.33 19.35 -12.48
N GLY A 214 -10.18 18.49 -13.03
CA GLY A 214 -11.48 18.91 -13.57
C GLY A 214 -12.39 19.57 -12.53
N ILE A 215 -12.47 19.02 -11.31
CA ILE A 215 -13.24 19.61 -10.20
C ILE A 215 -12.67 20.98 -9.80
N VAL A 216 -11.35 21.10 -9.67
CA VAL A 216 -10.69 22.35 -9.28
C VAL A 216 -10.88 23.42 -10.35
N GLU A 217 -10.75 23.08 -11.63
CA GLU A 217 -11.00 24.00 -12.75
C GLU A 217 -12.45 24.52 -12.74
N ALA A 218 -13.43 23.63 -12.50
CA ALA A 218 -14.84 24.02 -12.37
C ALA A 218 -15.09 24.92 -11.15
N LEU A 219 -14.45 24.63 -10.02
CA LEU A 219 -14.51 25.44 -8.81
C LEU A 219 -13.91 26.85 -9.04
N GLN A 220 -12.76 26.94 -9.70
CA GLN A 220 -12.10 28.21 -10.01
C GLN A 220 -12.89 29.04 -11.03
N ALA A 221 -13.52 28.39 -12.02
CA ALA A 221 -14.40 29.06 -12.96
C ALA A 221 -15.64 29.66 -12.27
N ARG A 222 -16.21 28.94 -11.30
CA ARG A 222 -17.39 29.40 -10.55
C ARG A 222 -17.05 30.41 -9.45
N PHE A 223 -15.89 30.27 -8.82
CA PHE A 223 -15.40 31.13 -7.74
C PHE A 223 -14.00 31.66 -8.09
N PRO A 224 -13.89 32.74 -8.87
CA PRO A 224 -12.59 33.25 -9.36
C PRO A 224 -11.60 33.65 -8.26
N ASP A 225 -12.11 34.03 -7.09
CA ASP A 225 -11.31 34.39 -5.91
C ASP A 225 -10.95 33.18 -5.02
N LEU A 226 -11.20 31.94 -5.50
CA LEU A 226 -10.92 30.71 -4.76
C LEU A 226 -9.42 30.55 -4.51
N ILE A 227 -9.06 30.40 -3.24
CA ILE A 227 -7.66 30.33 -2.82
C ILE A 227 -7.19 28.87 -2.87
N ALA A 228 -6.20 28.63 -3.71
CA ALA A 228 -5.52 27.34 -3.82
C ALA A 228 -4.62 27.06 -2.60
N PRO A 229 -4.36 25.77 -2.31
CA PRO A 229 -3.36 25.40 -1.32
C PRO A 229 -1.96 25.86 -1.78
N HIS A 230 -1.06 26.11 -0.82
CA HIS A 230 0.29 26.59 -1.14
C HIS A 230 1.10 25.56 -1.95
N LYS A 231 0.82 24.27 -1.73
CA LYS A 231 1.34 23.14 -2.50
C LYS A 231 0.19 22.18 -2.74
N GLU A 232 0.27 21.38 -3.80
CA GLU A 232 -0.71 20.32 -4.05
C GLU A 232 -0.90 19.41 -2.82
N ASP A 233 -2.13 18.97 -2.62
CA ASP A 233 -2.52 18.08 -1.53
C ASP A 233 -2.49 16.61 -1.95
N ILE A 234 -2.79 16.30 -3.22
CA ILE A 234 -2.52 14.97 -3.77
C ILE A 234 -1.03 14.68 -3.60
N CYS A 235 -0.72 13.60 -2.89
CA CYS A 235 0.65 13.34 -2.49
C CYS A 235 1.49 12.79 -3.65
N TYR A 236 2.81 12.96 -3.54
CA TYR A 236 3.77 12.46 -4.54
C TYR A 236 3.54 10.99 -4.89
N ALA A 237 3.24 10.15 -3.89
CA ALA A 237 3.09 8.72 -4.07
C ALA A 237 1.88 8.37 -4.95
N THR A 238 0.78 9.11 -4.78
CA THR A 238 -0.44 8.99 -5.59
C THR A 238 -0.15 9.43 -7.03
N THR A 239 0.44 10.62 -7.20
CA THR A 239 0.77 11.19 -8.51
C THR A 239 1.71 10.26 -9.29
N ASN A 240 2.83 9.86 -8.69
CA ASN A 240 3.84 9.05 -9.37
C ASN A 240 3.29 7.67 -9.78
N ARG A 241 2.49 7.01 -8.93
CA ARG A 241 1.88 5.71 -9.26
C ARG A 241 0.86 5.84 -10.39
N GLN A 242 0.08 6.92 -10.43
CA GLN A 242 -0.84 7.18 -11.54
C GLN A 242 -0.09 7.43 -12.85
N GLU A 243 1.00 8.19 -12.82
CA GLU A 243 1.84 8.40 -14.01
C GLU A 243 2.51 7.12 -14.50
N ALA A 244 2.99 6.25 -13.59
CA ALA A 244 3.50 4.93 -13.95
C ALA A 244 2.42 4.07 -14.63
N VAL A 245 1.19 4.08 -14.10
CA VAL A 245 0.06 3.38 -14.72
C VAL A 245 -0.27 3.95 -16.10
N LYS A 246 -0.36 5.27 -16.26
CA LYS A 246 -0.63 5.91 -17.56
C LYS A 246 0.41 5.54 -18.63
N ARG A 247 1.66 5.33 -18.23
CA ARG A 247 2.74 4.91 -19.13
C ARG A 247 2.58 3.46 -19.61
N VAL A 248 2.13 2.56 -18.73
CA VAL A 248 2.04 1.11 -18.99
C VAL A 248 0.70 0.70 -19.61
N ALA A 249 -0.40 1.28 -19.15
CA ALA A 249 -1.77 0.93 -19.54
C ALA A 249 -2.00 0.80 -21.07
N PRO A 250 -1.51 1.71 -21.95
CA PRO A 250 -1.75 1.60 -23.39
C PRO A 250 -0.88 0.53 -24.09
N LEU A 251 0.06 -0.12 -23.39
CA LEU A 251 1.02 -1.05 -23.97
C LEU A 251 0.71 -2.53 -23.69
N VAL A 252 -0.33 -2.79 -22.90
CA VAL A 252 -0.63 -4.11 -22.31
C VAL A 252 -2.04 -4.59 -22.68
N ASP A 253 -2.24 -5.90 -22.70
CA ASP A 253 -3.54 -6.52 -22.99
C ASP A 253 -4.47 -6.46 -21.76
N GLY A 254 -3.87 -6.48 -20.56
CA GLY A 254 -4.55 -6.27 -19.29
C GLY A 254 -3.60 -5.73 -18.23
N LEU A 255 -4.15 -5.09 -17.20
CA LEU A 255 -3.41 -4.51 -16.09
C LEU A 255 -4.02 -4.96 -14.76
N LEU A 256 -3.20 -5.54 -13.90
CA LEU A 256 -3.56 -5.88 -12.53
C LEU A 256 -3.02 -4.83 -11.57
N VAL A 257 -3.90 -4.31 -10.72
CA VAL A 257 -3.56 -3.47 -9.57
C VAL A 257 -3.68 -4.31 -8.32
N VAL A 258 -2.56 -4.54 -7.63
CA VAL A 258 -2.57 -5.21 -6.34
C VAL A 258 -3.02 -4.23 -5.26
N GLY A 259 -4.13 -4.51 -4.58
CA GLY A 259 -4.66 -3.63 -3.54
C GLY A 259 -6.04 -4.05 -3.02
N SER A 260 -6.45 -3.45 -1.89
CA SER A 260 -7.75 -3.76 -1.27
C SER A 260 -8.88 -2.87 -1.82
N PRO A 261 -10.13 -3.38 -1.90
CA PRO A 261 -11.26 -2.61 -2.42
C PRO A 261 -11.54 -1.30 -1.67
N ASN A 262 -11.23 -1.24 -0.38
CA ASN A 262 -11.36 -0.05 0.48
C ASN A 262 -10.19 0.95 0.34
N SER A 263 -9.17 0.65 -0.47
CA SER A 263 -8.03 1.54 -0.71
C SER A 263 -8.34 2.53 -1.84
N SER A 264 -8.62 3.80 -1.49
CA SER A 264 -8.93 4.87 -2.44
C SER A 264 -7.87 4.95 -3.56
N ASN A 265 -6.58 5.05 -3.19
CA ASN A 265 -5.47 5.10 -4.15
C ASN A 265 -5.46 3.88 -5.09
N SER A 266 -5.68 2.67 -4.58
CA SER A 266 -5.65 1.46 -5.42
C SER A 266 -6.80 1.46 -6.44
N GLN A 267 -7.99 1.92 -6.02
CA GLN A 267 -9.12 2.09 -6.94
C GLN A 267 -8.81 3.16 -8.01
N ARG A 268 -8.18 4.28 -7.62
CA ARG A 268 -7.77 5.31 -8.59
C ARG A 268 -6.82 4.75 -9.64
N LEU A 269 -5.87 3.88 -9.27
CA LEU A 269 -4.96 3.25 -10.24
C LEU A 269 -5.70 2.38 -11.26
N ARG A 270 -6.70 1.59 -10.82
CA ARG A 270 -7.54 0.80 -11.73
C ARG A 270 -8.27 1.71 -12.72
N GLU A 271 -8.92 2.76 -12.22
CA GLU A 271 -9.69 3.69 -13.05
C GLU A 271 -8.80 4.50 -13.99
N VAL A 272 -7.61 4.90 -13.55
CA VAL A 272 -6.61 5.56 -14.39
C VAL A 272 -6.15 4.62 -15.50
N ALA A 273 -5.95 3.33 -15.24
CA ALA A 273 -5.60 2.35 -16.28
C ALA A 273 -6.71 2.23 -17.34
N GLU A 274 -7.98 2.16 -16.91
CA GLU A 274 -9.13 2.10 -17.82
C GLU A 274 -9.20 3.34 -18.72
N ARG A 275 -9.07 4.53 -18.13
CA ARG A 275 -9.09 5.81 -18.86
C ARG A 275 -7.88 6.01 -19.76
N ALA A 276 -6.73 5.43 -19.40
CA ALA A 276 -5.50 5.46 -20.20
C ALA A 276 -5.52 4.44 -21.35
N GLY A 277 -6.61 3.70 -21.53
CA GLY A 277 -6.82 2.82 -22.69
C GLY A 277 -6.45 1.36 -22.48
N CYS A 278 -6.25 0.91 -21.23
CA CYS A 278 -6.04 -0.51 -20.96
C CYS A 278 -7.34 -1.29 -21.25
N PRO A 279 -7.31 -2.36 -22.08
CA PRO A 279 -8.51 -3.14 -22.39
C PRO A 279 -9.16 -3.77 -21.16
N HIS A 280 -8.34 -4.27 -20.24
CA HIS A 280 -8.78 -4.95 -19.02
C HIS A 280 -7.96 -4.49 -17.81
N ALA A 281 -8.51 -3.59 -16.99
CA ALA A 281 -7.92 -3.26 -15.69
C ALA A 281 -8.71 -3.94 -14.56
N ARG A 282 -8.02 -4.60 -13.63
CA ARG A 282 -8.66 -5.21 -12.45
C ARG A 282 -7.87 -4.90 -11.18
N LEU A 283 -8.62 -4.65 -10.11
CA LEU A 283 -8.09 -4.65 -8.76
C LEU A 283 -8.13 -6.10 -8.24
N VAL A 284 -7.03 -6.58 -7.68
CA VAL A 284 -6.94 -7.91 -7.07
C VAL A 284 -6.26 -7.82 -5.70
N LEU A 285 -6.78 -8.54 -4.71
CA LEU A 285 -6.14 -8.67 -3.41
C LEU A 285 -4.92 -9.58 -3.47
N ARG A 286 -5.01 -10.68 -4.23
CA ARG A 286 -4.02 -11.75 -4.31
C ARG A 286 -4.28 -12.65 -5.54
N THR A 287 -3.51 -13.71 -5.68
CA THR A 287 -3.50 -14.64 -6.82
C THR A 287 -4.81 -15.40 -7.05
N ASP A 288 -5.59 -15.66 -6.00
CA ASP A 288 -6.87 -16.37 -6.08
C ASP A 288 -8.00 -15.53 -6.72
N GLU A 289 -7.82 -14.21 -6.79
CA GLU A 289 -8.77 -13.30 -7.43
C GLU A 289 -8.44 -13.02 -8.91
N ILE A 290 -7.38 -13.62 -9.46
CA ILE A 290 -7.06 -13.48 -10.87
C ILE A 290 -8.12 -14.19 -11.71
N ASP A 291 -8.85 -13.42 -12.53
CA ASP A 291 -9.77 -13.97 -13.52
C ASP A 291 -8.99 -14.52 -14.73
N TRP A 292 -8.64 -15.79 -14.67
CA TRP A 292 -7.93 -16.48 -15.75
C TRP A 292 -8.72 -16.56 -17.06
N SER A 293 -10.03 -16.33 -17.08
CA SER A 293 -10.76 -16.24 -18.35
C SER A 293 -10.43 -14.96 -19.13
N ILE A 294 -9.95 -13.92 -18.44
CA ILE A 294 -9.52 -12.65 -19.03
C ILE A 294 -7.99 -12.63 -19.20
N PHE A 295 -7.25 -13.08 -18.18
CA PHE A 295 -5.78 -13.00 -18.13
C PHE A 295 -5.08 -14.31 -18.57
N GLY A 296 -5.83 -15.29 -19.07
CA GLY A 296 -5.32 -16.62 -19.47
C GLY A 296 -4.72 -16.71 -20.87
N ASP A 297 -4.97 -15.74 -21.75
CA ASP A 297 -4.50 -15.73 -23.14
C ASP A 297 -3.82 -14.39 -23.54
N ILE A 298 -3.29 -13.66 -22.56
CA ILE A 298 -2.60 -12.38 -22.80
C ILE A 298 -1.13 -12.56 -23.17
N ARG A 299 -0.56 -11.59 -23.88
CA ARG A 299 0.88 -11.53 -24.23
C ARG A 299 1.64 -10.50 -23.41
N ARG A 300 0.93 -9.44 -22.98
CA ARG A 300 1.50 -8.36 -22.17
C ARG A 300 0.61 -8.06 -20.98
N LEU A 301 1.18 -8.18 -19.78
CA LEU A 301 0.53 -7.85 -18.52
C LEU A 301 1.13 -6.56 -17.95
N GLY A 302 0.30 -5.58 -17.65
CA GLY A 302 0.67 -4.48 -16.76
C GLY A 302 0.51 -4.93 -15.32
N LEU A 303 1.49 -4.66 -14.47
CA LEU A 303 1.39 -4.98 -13.05
C LEU A 303 1.82 -3.77 -12.21
N THR A 304 0.96 -3.39 -11.26
CA THR A 304 1.25 -2.34 -10.29
C THR A 304 0.65 -2.68 -8.93
N ALA A 305 0.92 -1.85 -7.94
CA ALA A 305 0.40 -2.03 -6.59
C ALA A 305 0.06 -0.68 -5.96
N GLY A 306 -1.06 -0.64 -5.25
CA GLY A 306 -1.46 0.53 -4.47
C GLY A 306 -0.48 0.85 -3.35
N ALA A 307 -0.55 2.08 -2.83
CA ALA A 307 0.35 2.58 -1.80
C ALA A 307 0.37 1.75 -0.50
N SER A 308 -0.66 0.95 -0.24
CA SER A 308 -0.80 0.09 0.94
C SER A 308 -0.51 -1.39 0.67
N ALA A 309 -0.13 -1.77 -0.56
CA ALA A 309 0.14 -3.16 -0.92
C ALA A 309 1.64 -3.49 -0.78
N PRO A 310 2.00 -4.54 -0.01
CA PRO A 310 3.39 -4.97 0.12
C PRO A 310 3.89 -5.70 -1.12
N GLU A 311 5.20 -5.60 -1.39
CA GLU A 311 5.84 -6.16 -2.59
C GLU A 311 5.67 -7.68 -2.70
N VAL A 312 5.62 -8.40 -1.58
CA VAL A 312 5.38 -9.86 -1.57
C VAL A 312 4.11 -10.26 -2.32
N LEU A 313 3.06 -9.43 -2.31
CA LEU A 313 1.84 -9.72 -3.07
C LEU A 313 2.03 -9.51 -4.58
N VAL A 314 2.91 -8.60 -4.98
CA VAL A 314 3.28 -8.39 -6.39
C VAL A 314 4.09 -9.58 -6.89
N GLU A 315 5.06 -10.03 -6.10
CA GLU A 315 5.89 -11.22 -6.38
C GLU A 315 5.01 -12.47 -6.52
N GLU A 316 4.05 -12.69 -5.61
CA GLU A 316 3.11 -13.81 -5.70
C GLU A 316 2.29 -13.80 -7.00
N ILE A 317 1.86 -12.63 -7.48
CA ILE A 317 1.17 -12.51 -8.77
C ILE A 317 2.11 -12.89 -9.91
N ILE A 318 3.35 -12.39 -9.92
CA ILE A 318 4.35 -12.75 -10.93
C ILE A 318 4.58 -14.27 -10.94
N ASP A 319 4.72 -14.89 -9.77
CA ASP A 319 4.92 -16.32 -9.63
C ASP A 319 3.72 -17.12 -10.17
N ALA A 320 2.48 -16.69 -9.90
CA ALA A 320 1.27 -17.32 -10.43
C ALA A 320 1.19 -17.27 -11.97
N PHE A 321 1.69 -16.20 -12.59
CA PHE A 321 1.85 -16.17 -14.05
C PHE A 321 3.03 -17.05 -14.49
N ALA A 322 4.15 -17.08 -13.78
CA ALA A 322 5.31 -17.93 -14.09
C ALA A 322 5.00 -19.43 -14.03
N GLU A 323 3.98 -19.86 -13.28
CA GLU A 323 3.47 -21.24 -13.34
C GLU A 323 2.93 -21.61 -14.72
N ARG A 324 2.33 -20.65 -15.44
CA ARG A 324 1.62 -20.83 -16.71
C ARG A 324 2.41 -20.36 -17.94
N TYR A 325 3.29 -19.37 -17.78
CA TYR A 325 4.00 -18.69 -18.85
C TYR A 325 5.53 -18.71 -18.66
N GLU A 326 6.26 -18.52 -19.75
CA GLU A 326 7.66 -18.08 -19.72
C GLU A 326 7.67 -16.56 -19.56
N VAL A 327 7.84 -16.11 -18.31
CA VAL A 327 7.69 -14.70 -17.94
C VAL A 327 8.99 -13.92 -18.15
N ARG A 328 8.88 -12.78 -18.83
CA ARG A 328 9.91 -11.73 -18.86
C ARG A 328 9.36 -10.50 -18.15
N VAL A 329 10.06 -10.05 -17.10
CA VAL A 329 9.67 -8.83 -16.38
C VAL A 329 10.51 -7.64 -16.85
N GLU A 330 9.84 -6.55 -17.22
CA GLU A 330 10.46 -5.26 -17.55
C GLU A 330 9.89 -4.19 -16.62
N THR A 331 10.76 -3.50 -15.89
CA THR A 331 10.34 -2.39 -15.01
C THR A 331 10.24 -1.10 -15.82
N VAL A 332 9.07 -0.46 -15.78
CA VAL A 332 8.81 0.84 -16.42
C VAL A 332 8.81 1.92 -15.34
N SER A 333 9.94 2.62 -15.19
CA SER A 333 10.12 3.69 -14.20
C SER A 333 9.72 5.06 -14.75
N THR A 334 8.92 5.82 -13.99
CA THR A 334 8.56 7.21 -14.29
C THR A 334 9.10 8.23 -13.29
N ALA A 335 9.51 7.79 -12.10
CA ALA A 335 10.04 8.64 -11.05
C ALA A 335 10.85 7.84 -10.01
N ASP A 336 11.80 8.51 -9.37
CA ASP A 336 12.51 7.98 -8.20
C ASP A 336 11.90 8.55 -6.91
N GLU A 337 11.60 7.68 -5.94
CA GLU A 337 11.05 8.07 -4.63
C GLU A 337 12.12 7.88 -3.54
N SER A 338 12.58 8.99 -2.94
CA SER A 338 13.57 8.99 -1.84
C SER A 338 13.04 9.57 -0.52
N VAL A 339 11.72 9.85 -0.48
CA VAL A 339 11.08 10.46 0.68
C VAL A 339 11.07 9.48 1.85
N PHE A 340 11.45 9.96 3.03
CA PHE A 340 11.41 9.20 4.28
C PHE A 340 10.70 10.01 5.36
N PHE A 341 9.86 9.35 6.16
CA PHE A 341 9.23 9.97 7.32
C PHE A 341 9.64 9.25 8.60
N PRO A 342 10.25 9.95 9.58
CA PRO A 342 10.65 9.34 10.84
C PRO A 342 9.43 8.92 11.67
N LEU A 343 9.62 7.89 12.50
CA LEU A 343 8.62 7.40 13.45
C LEU A 343 8.02 8.51 14.34
N PRO A 344 6.82 8.32 14.91
CA PRO A 344 6.31 9.15 16.01
C PRO A 344 7.37 9.36 17.11
N ARG A 345 7.37 10.53 17.76
CA ARG A 345 8.42 10.91 18.71
C ARG A 345 8.51 9.93 19.88
N GLU A 346 7.36 9.46 20.32
CA GLU A 346 7.13 8.50 21.39
C GLU A 346 7.81 7.14 21.14
N LEU A 347 8.10 6.82 19.88
CA LEU A 347 8.69 5.54 19.44
C LEU A 347 10.15 5.65 19.01
N ARG A 348 10.71 6.86 18.99
CA ARG A 348 12.13 7.07 18.72
C ARG A 348 12.89 6.73 19.99
N SER A 349 13.95 5.95 19.87
CA SER A 349 14.96 5.86 20.95
C SER A 349 15.48 7.27 21.22
N GLU A 350 15.62 7.65 22.50
CA GLU A 350 16.36 8.87 22.85
C GLU A 350 17.71 8.84 22.12
N PRO A 351 18.19 9.97 21.58
CA PRO A 351 19.59 10.02 21.20
C PRO A 351 20.40 9.59 22.43
N ALA A 352 21.30 8.62 22.24
CA ALA A 352 22.25 8.27 23.29
C ALA A 352 22.86 9.58 23.82
N PRO A 353 22.97 9.76 25.15
CA PRO A 353 23.60 10.96 25.68
C PRO A 353 24.95 11.10 24.98
N THR A 354 25.10 12.20 24.22
CA THR A 354 26.39 12.57 23.66
C THR A 354 27.36 12.55 24.82
N ALA A 355 28.35 11.65 24.77
CA ALA A 355 29.44 11.66 25.72
C ALA A 355 29.96 13.10 25.73
N ALA A 356 29.85 13.75 26.90
CA ALA A 356 30.36 15.09 27.09
C ALA A 356 31.83 15.12 26.68
N GLU A 357 32.19 16.08 25.82
CA GLU A 357 33.58 16.45 25.54
C GLU A 357 34.28 17.00 26.79
#